data_AF-A0A9E3IZL2-F1
#
_entry.id   AF-A0A9E3IZL2-F1
#
_cell.length_a   1.000
_cell.length_b   1.000
_cell.length_c   1.000
_cell.angle_alpha   90.00
_cell.angle_beta   90.00
_cell.angle_gamma   90.00
#
_symmetry.space_group_name_H-M   'P 1'
#
loop_
_entity.id
_entity.type
_entity.pdbx_description
1 polymer ?
#
loop_
_entity_poly.entity_id
_entity_poly.type
_entity_poly.pdbx_seq_one_letter_code
_entity_poly.pdbx_strand_id
1 'polypeptide(L)'
;MRILTPSSIAPLAAPALALALAFAAQPSQAATAPPTASTAPGEPRGLAAAFGNTIKAFYTDGRFQRLWLKPDGSWEAIGRRGKWSAGHWTQKGADKVCLKQSKPFAFPFGYCTDFPADGHVGAVWTSRSMEGDPIQVTVVKGIEKPQGERPQGEKP
;
A
#
# COMPACT_ATOMS: atom_id res chain seq x y z
N MET A 1 31.61 7.42 33.98
CA MET A 1 31.10 6.72 35.18
C MET A 1 30.14 5.64 34.69
N ARG A 2 30.39 4.38 35.07
CA ARG A 2 29.70 3.15 34.62
C ARG A 2 28.20 3.21 34.97
N ILE A 3 27.31 2.47 34.30
CA ILE A 3 26.89 1.12 34.71
C ILE A 3 26.53 0.27 33.47
N LEU A 4 27.26 -0.84 33.30
CA LEU A 4 26.83 -2.05 32.60
C LEU A 4 26.00 -2.89 33.57
N THR A 5 24.94 -3.54 33.09
CA THR A 5 24.26 -4.66 33.77
C THR A 5 23.61 -5.59 32.72
N PRO A 6 23.38 -6.88 33.05
CA PRO A 6 24.13 -7.95 32.38
C PRO A 6 23.26 -9.01 31.67
N SER A 7 23.96 -9.82 30.89
CA SER A 7 23.59 -11.14 30.37
C SER A 7 22.92 -12.06 31.41
N SER A 8 21.96 -12.86 30.95
CA SER A 8 21.50 -14.10 31.60
C SER A 8 21.36 -15.14 30.48
N ILE A 9 22.35 -16.04 30.30
CA ILE A 9 22.52 -17.36 30.95
C ILE A 9 21.38 -18.33 30.56
N ALA A 10 21.75 -19.26 29.68
CA ALA A 10 21.00 -20.47 29.35
C ALA A 10 21.06 -21.51 30.48
N PRO A 11 20.24 -22.57 30.40
CA PRO A 11 20.76 -23.88 30.74
C PRO A 11 20.55 -24.91 29.62
N LEU A 12 21.63 -25.65 29.37
CA LEU A 12 21.65 -26.99 28.80
C LEU A 12 20.88 -27.94 29.72
N ALA A 13 20.12 -28.87 29.14
CA ALA A 13 19.98 -30.23 29.67
C ALA A 13 19.47 -31.17 28.58
N ALA A 14 20.35 -32.02 28.07
CA ALA A 14 20.00 -33.30 27.47
C ALA A 14 20.00 -34.37 28.56
N PRO A 15 19.16 -35.40 28.44
CA PRO A 15 19.67 -36.74 28.68
C PRO A 15 19.26 -37.78 27.63
N ALA A 16 20.07 -38.83 27.68
CA ALA A 16 20.20 -40.00 26.85
C ALA A 16 19.02 -40.98 26.84
N LEU A 17 18.96 -41.72 25.72
CA LEU A 17 18.61 -43.14 25.52
C LEU A 17 17.48 -43.78 26.35
N ALA A 18 16.48 -44.31 25.62
CA ALA A 18 16.02 -45.68 25.83
C ALA A 18 15.52 -46.29 24.51
N LEU A 19 16.17 -47.39 24.10
CA LEU A 19 15.74 -48.27 23.03
C LEU A 19 14.63 -49.19 23.58
N ALA A 20 13.45 -49.19 22.98
CA ALA A 20 12.46 -50.24 23.18
C ALA A 20 11.76 -50.53 21.84
N LEU A 21 12.12 -51.67 21.24
CA LEU A 21 11.39 -52.29 20.14
C LEU A 21 10.12 -52.91 20.71
N ALA A 22 8.97 -52.30 20.42
CA ALA A 22 7.67 -52.92 20.59
C ALA A 22 6.91 -52.83 19.27
N PHE A 23 6.80 -53.98 18.59
CA PHE A 23 5.99 -54.17 17.40
C PHE A 23 4.52 -54.29 17.86
N ALA A 24 3.79 -53.17 17.86
CA ALA A 24 2.36 -53.14 18.10
C ALA A 24 1.64 -52.71 16.81
N ALA A 25 0.67 -53.53 16.39
CA ALA A 25 -0.15 -53.35 15.20
C ALA A 25 -0.66 -51.90 15.08
N GLN A 26 -0.35 -51.26 13.96
CA GLN A 26 -0.75 -49.89 13.67
C GLN A 26 -2.26 -49.85 13.36
N PRO A 27 -3.08 -49.11 14.11
CA PRO A 27 -4.37 -48.67 13.61
C PRO A 27 -4.12 -47.65 12.49
N SER A 28 -4.78 -47.82 11.35
CA SER A 28 -4.81 -46.84 10.26
C SER A 28 -5.42 -45.54 10.77
N GLN A 29 -4.58 -44.62 11.23
CA GLN A 29 -5.00 -43.28 11.61
C GLN A 29 -5.28 -42.52 10.32
N ALA A 30 -6.56 -42.26 10.05
CA ALA A 30 -6.97 -41.25 9.09
C ALA A 30 -6.29 -39.93 9.48
N ALA A 31 -5.42 -39.42 8.62
CA ALA A 31 -4.73 -38.18 8.82
C ALA A 31 -5.73 -37.02 8.81
N THR A 32 -6.19 -36.60 9.99
CA THR A 32 -6.83 -35.30 10.15
C THR A 32 -5.74 -34.24 9.99
N ALA A 33 -5.63 -33.67 8.79
CA ALA A 33 -4.72 -32.56 8.53
C ALA A 33 -5.02 -31.41 9.53
N PRO A 34 -4.01 -30.77 10.13
CA PRO A 34 -4.24 -29.58 10.94
C PRO A 34 -4.90 -28.51 10.06
N PRO A 35 -5.87 -27.72 10.57
CA PRO A 35 -6.36 -26.57 9.84
C PRO A 35 -5.19 -25.63 9.64
N THR A 36 -4.74 -25.49 8.39
CA THR A 36 -3.81 -24.44 8.00
C THR A 36 -4.47 -23.12 8.38
N ALA A 37 -3.96 -22.46 9.42
CA ALA A 37 -4.41 -21.12 9.78
C ALA A 37 -4.21 -20.23 8.55
N SER A 38 -5.30 -19.92 7.86
CA SER A 38 -5.29 -18.96 6.78
C SER A 38 -5.05 -17.60 7.42
N THR A 39 -3.80 -17.15 7.43
CA THR A 39 -3.47 -15.75 7.70
C THR A 39 -4.27 -14.93 6.69
N ALA A 40 -5.39 -14.37 7.12
CA ALA A 40 -6.15 -13.44 6.30
C ALA A 40 -5.17 -12.37 5.82
N PRO A 41 -5.13 -12.04 4.52
CA PRO A 41 -4.33 -10.94 4.04
C PRO A 41 -4.65 -9.71 4.88
N GLY A 42 -3.64 -9.15 5.54
CA GLY A 42 -3.82 -7.91 6.30
C GLY A 42 -4.38 -6.83 5.38
N GLU A 43 -5.20 -5.93 5.93
CA GLU A 43 -5.76 -4.80 5.20
C GLU A 43 -4.63 -4.05 4.46
N PRO A 44 -4.77 -3.75 3.15
CA PRO A 44 -3.74 -3.06 2.39
C PRO A 44 -3.27 -1.77 3.08
N ARG A 45 -1.96 -1.58 3.15
CA ARG A 45 -1.30 -0.41 3.72
C ARG A 45 -0.41 0.28 2.70
N GLY A 46 -0.02 1.51 3.02
CA GLY A 46 0.81 2.36 2.17
C GLY A 46 0.21 2.49 0.78
N LEU A 47 1.07 2.50 -0.24
CA LEU A 47 0.66 2.69 -1.63
C LEU A 47 -0.37 1.66 -2.11
N ALA A 48 -0.30 0.42 -1.60
CA ALA A 48 -1.23 -0.65 -1.98
C ALA A 48 -2.68 -0.34 -1.55
N ALA A 49 -2.88 0.47 -0.52
CA ALA A 49 -4.20 0.93 -0.11
C ALA A 49 -4.87 1.84 -1.13
N ALA A 50 -4.11 2.48 -2.03
CA ALA A 50 -4.67 3.33 -3.08
C ALA A 50 -5.23 2.53 -4.26
N PHE A 51 -4.82 1.27 -4.45
CA PHE A 51 -5.27 0.48 -5.59
C PHE A 51 -6.77 0.14 -5.47
N GLY A 52 -7.53 0.44 -6.51
CA GLY A 52 -9.00 0.31 -6.50
C GLY A 52 -9.73 1.38 -5.69
N ASN A 53 -9.00 2.35 -5.12
CA ASN A 53 -9.51 3.44 -4.31
C ASN A 53 -9.19 4.81 -4.95
N THR A 54 -9.76 5.88 -4.39
CA THR A 54 -9.55 7.24 -4.90
C THR A 54 -8.67 8.02 -3.96
N ILE A 55 -7.55 8.54 -4.47
CA ILE A 55 -6.75 9.54 -3.75
C ILE A 55 -7.37 10.91 -4.03
N LYS A 56 -7.84 11.60 -2.98
CA LYS A 56 -8.36 12.98 -3.06
C LYS A 56 -7.36 13.93 -2.44
N ALA A 57 -6.91 14.90 -3.22
CA ALA A 57 -6.09 16.01 -2.76
C ALA A 57 -6.97 17.26 -2.64
N PHE A 58 -7.27 17.70 -1.43
CA PHE A 58 -8.01 18.91 -1.11
C PHE A 58 -7.06 20.10 -1.01
N TYR A 59 -7.38 21.14 -1.77
CA TYR A 59 -6.63 22.39 -1.80
C TYR A 59 -7.31 23.43 -0.90
N THR A 60 -6.55 24.45 -0.52
CA THR A 60 -7.00 25.56 0.34
C THR A 60 -8.14 26.38 -0.27
N ASP A 61 -8.34 26.30 -1.59
CA ASP A 61 -9.45 26.95 -2.30
C ASP A 61 -10.75 26.13 -2.28
N GLY A 62 -10.79 25.02 -1.52
CA GLY A 62 -11.96 24.15 -1.39
C GLY A 62 -12.18 23.20 -2.57
N ARG A 63 -11.37 23.28 -3.64
CA ARG A 63 -11.42 22.33 -4.75
C ARG A 63 -10.53 21.13 -4.46
N PHE A 64 -10.78 20.04 -5.18
CA PHE A 64 -9.98 18.83 -5.04
C PHE A 64 -9.59 18.23 -6.38
N GLN A 65 -8.46 17.54 -6.37
CA GLN A 65 -8.04 16.63 -7.44
C GLN A 65 -8.37 15.20 -7.02
N ARG A 66 -8.72 14.38 -8.01
CA ARG A 66 -8.85 12.92 -7.85
C ARG A 66 -7.74 12.24 -8.63
N LEU A 67 -7.13 11.23 -8.04
CA LEU A 67 -6.07 10.42 -8.61
C LEU A 67 -6.36 8.94 -8.35
N TRP A 68 -6.14 8.12 -9.37
CA TRP A 68 -6.27 6.67 -9.31
C TRP A 68 -4.96 6.04 -9.75
N LEU A 69 -4.32 5.33 -8.83
CA LEU A 69 -3.14 4.53 -9.11
C LEU A 69 -3.57 3.11 -9.44
N LYS A 70 -2.95 2.53 -10.47
CA LYS A 70 -3.14 1.13 -10.85
C LYS A 70 -1.90 0.32 -10.46
N PRO A 71 -2.04 -0.95 -10.05
CA PRO A 71 -0.90 -1.80 -9.68
C PRO A 71 0.13 -1.98 -10.80
N ASP A 72 -0.27 -1.81 -12.05
CA ASP A 72 0.57 -1.92 -13.26
C ASP A 72 1.54 -0.73 -13.46
N GLY A 73 1.56 0.23 -12.54
CA GLY A 73 2.42 1.40 -12.64
C GLY A 73 1.81 2.56 -13.44
N SER A 74 0.56 2.46 -13.89
CA SER A 74 -0.15 3.56 -14.56
C SER A 74 -1.05 4.34 -13.60
N TRP A 75 -1.37 5.59 -13.96
CA TRP A 75 -2.32 6.41 -13.22
C TRP A 75 -3.21 7.25 -14.12
N GLU A 76 -4.38 7.58 -13.59
CA GLU A 76 -5.33 8.55 -14.14
C GLU A 76 -5.66 9.60 -13.09
N ALA A 77 -5.91 10.83 -13.51
CA ALA A 77 -6.34 11.88 -12.60
C ALA A 77 -7.31 12.85 -13.27
N ILE A 78 -8.08 13.52 -12.43
CA ILE A 78 -8.84 14.71 -12.81
C ILE A 78 -8.42 15.83 -11.88
N GLY A 79 -7.80 16.85 -12.45
CA GLY A 79 -7.35 18.03 -11.70
C GLY A 79 -8.51 18.88 -11.19
N ARG A 80 -8.18 19.87 -10.36
CA ARG A 80 -9.12 20.86 -9.77
C ARG A 80 -10.04 21.55 -10.78
N ARG A 81 -9.62 21.63 -12.05
CA ARG A 81 -10.35 22.26 -13.17
C ARG A 81 -11.13 21.26 -14.04
N GLY A 82 -11.29 20.01 -13.60
CA GLY A 82 -12.01 18.98 -14.35
C GLY A 82 -11.25 18.39 -15.54
N LYS A 83 -9.98 18.78 -15.76
CA LYS A 83 -9.17 18.24 -16.87
C LYS A 83 -8.58 16.89 -16.50
N TRP A 84 -8.73 15.94 -17.41
CA TRP A 84 -8.11 14.62 -17.34
C TRP A 84 -6.61 14.68 -17.62
N SER A 85 -5.86 13.86 -16.89
CA SER A 85 -4.46 13.55 -17.17
C SER A 85 -4.17 12.09 -16.85
N ALA A 86 -3.10 11.56 -17.42
CA ALA A 86 -2.66 10.19 -17.17
C ALA A 86 -1.15 10.08 -17.30
N GLY A 87 -0.58 9.02 -16.75
CA GLY A 87 0.85 8.81 -16.74
C GLY A 87 1.29 7.51 -16.08
N HIS A 88 2.54 7.50 -15.65
CA HIS A 88 3.15 6.41 -14.90
C HIS A 88 3.57 6.88 -13.52
N TRP A 89 3.52 5.96 -12.55
CA TRP A 89 4.01 6.18 -11.20
C TRP A 89 5.14 5.22 -10.88
N THR A 90 6.02 5.65 -9.98
CA THR A 90 7.04 4.80 -9.36
C THR A 90 7.06 5.06 -7.86
N GLN A 91 7.42 4.06 -7.08
CA GLN A 91 7.64 4.22 -5.64
C GLN A 91 9.13 4.44 -5.38
N LYS A 92 9.46 5.38 -4.49
CA LYS A 92 10.82 5.59 -3.98
C LYS A 92 10.81 5.35 -2.48
N GLY A 93 11.56 4.36 -2.01
CA GLY A 93 11.50 3.95 -0.61
C GLY A 93 10.12 3.41 -0.22
N ALA A 94 9.76 3.51 1.05
CA ALA A 94 8.46 3.06 1.56
C ALA A 94 7.38 4.15 1.48
N ASP A 95 7.80 5.42 1.47
CA ASP A 95 6.97 6.57 1.83
C ASP A 95 6.83 7.64 0.73
N LYS A 96 7.38 7.42 -0.48
CA LYS A 96 7.25 8.38 -1.59
C LYS A 96 6.72 7.73 -2.86
N VAL A 97 5.83 8.45 -3.53
CA VAL A 97 5.35 8.14 -4.87
C VAL A 97 5.73 9.26 -5.84
N CYS A 98 6.27 8.89 -6.99
CA CYS A 98 6.66 9.80 -8.05
C CYS A 98 5.76 9.60 -9.26
N LEU A 99 5.12 10.66 -9.73
CA LEU A 99 4.22 10.69 -10.87
C LEU A 99 4.91 11.34 -12.07
N LYS A 100 4.84 10.70 -13.24
CA LYS A 100 5.26 11.26 -14.52
C LYS A 100 4.08 11.26 -15.48
N GLN A 101 3.68 12.45 -15.91
CA GLN A 101 2.54 12.61 -16.83
C GLN A 101 2.95 12.27 -18.28
N SER A 102 2.10 11.50 -18.95
CA SER A 102 2.20 11.21 -20.39
C SER A 102 1.03 11.79 -21.21
N LYS A 103 -0.13 12.04 -20.60
CA LYS A 103 -1.32 12.63 -21.24
C LYS A 103 -1.87 13.84 -20.47
N PRO A 104 -2.42 14.86 -21.14
CA PRO A 104 -2.56 15.00 -22.59
C PRO A 104 -1.24 15.33 -23.31
N PHE A 105 -0.26 15.85 -22.58
CA PHE A 105 1.10 16.07 -23.05
C PHE A 105 2.08 15.48 -22.05
N ALA A 106 3.19 14.93 -22.56
CA ALA A 106 4.27 14.43 -21.72
C ALA A 106 4.97 15.59 -21.01
N PHE A 107 5.06 15.51 -19.68
CA PHE A 107 5.76 16.53 -18.89
C PHE A 107 7.21 16.10 -18.64
N PRO A 108 8.22 16.96 -18.88
CA PRO A 108 9.63 16.56 -18.82
C PRO A 108 10.07 16.19 -17.40
N PHE A 109 9.50 16.81 -16.37
CA PHE A 109 9.81 16.54 -14.97
C PHE A 109 8.82 15.55 -14.33
N GLY A 110 9.25 14.87 -13.28
CA GLY A 110 8.38 14.05 -12.43
C GLY A 110 8.03 14.79 -11.16
N TYR A 111 6.84 14.52 -10.62
CA TYR A 111 6.38 15.07 -9.35
C TYR A 111 6.43 13.98 -8.27
N CYS A 112 7.27 14.15 -7.26
CA CYS A 112 7.36 13.21 -6.13
C CYS A 112 6.68 13.79 -4.89
N THR A 113 5.82 13.01 -4.26
CA THR A 113 5.08 13.38 -3.06
C THR A 113 5.18 12.27 -2.02
N ASP A 114 5.01 12.65 -0.76
CA ASP A 114 4.87 11.70 0.34
C ASP A 114 3.56 10.89 0.19
N PHE A 115 3.69 9.60 0.41
CA PHE A 115 2.61 8.63 0.56
C PHE A 115 2.95 7.76 1.78
N PRO A 116 2.38 8.06 2.96
CA PRO A 116 2.81 7.46 4.22
C PRO A 116 2.64 5.94 4.23
N ALA A 117 3.61 5.22 4.80
CA ALA A 117 3.65 3.76 4.79
C ALA A 117 2.49 3.12 5.58
N ASP A 118 1.96 3.81 6.58
CA ASP A 118 0.78 3.45 7.35
C ASP A 118 -0.54 3.91 6.71
N GLY A 119 -0.47 4.55 5.53
CA GLY A 119 -1.61 4.94 4.72
C GLY A 119 -2.57 3.78 4.52
N HIS A 120 -3.86 4.06 4.60
CA HIS A 120 -4.94 3.09 4.50
C HIS A 120 -6.18 3.81 3.98
N VAL A 121 -7.23 3.08 3.63
CA VAL A 121 -8.51 3.70 3.28
C VAL A 121 -9.03 4.49 4.48
N GLY A 122 -9.36 5.77 4.27
CA GLY A 122 -9.73 6.72 5.32
C GLY A 122 -8.55 7.49 5.93
N ALA A 123 -7.29 7.13 5.62
CA ALA A 123 -6.14 7.89 6.08
C ALA A 123 -6.19 9.33 5.55
N VAL A 124 -5.74 10.27 6.37
CA VAL A 124 -5.61 11.69 6.02
C VAL A 124 -4.21 12.15 6.39
N TRP A 125 -3.54 12.85 5.48
CA TRP A 125 -2.23 13.44 5.76
C TRP A 125 -2.04 14.77 5.02
N THR A 126 -1.12 15.57 5.52
CA THR A 126 -0.69 16.81 4.87
C THR A 126 0.38 16.48 3.82
N SER A 127 0.25 17.05 2.63
CA SER A 127 1.27 17.01 1.58
C SER A 127 1.43 18.40 0.95
N ARG A 128 2.22 18.48 -0.12
CA ARG A 128 2.36 19.68 -0.96
C ARG A 128 1.78 19.41 -2.35
N SER A 129 1.42 20.47 -3.06
CA SER A 129 1.13 20.40 -4.49
C SER A 129 2.42 20.52 -5.32
N MET A 130 2.29 20.42 -6.64
CA MET A 130 3.41 20.67 -7.56
C MET A 130 3.91 22.13 -7.48
N GLU A 131 3.02 23.06 -7.12
CA GLU A 131 3.32 24.48 -6.89
C GLU A 131 3.92 24.74 -5.48
N GLY A 132 3.91 23.74 -4.60
CA GLY A 132 4.44 23.83 -3.24
C GLY A 132 3.42 24.21 -2.17
N ASP A 133 2.18 24.49 -2.56
CA ASP A 133 1.08 24.82 -1.63
C ASP A 133 0.73 23.62 -0.74
N PRO A 134 0.36 23.83 0.53
CA PRO A 134 -0.10 22.75 1.39
C PRO A 134 -1.45 22.20 0.90
N ILE A 135 -1.57 20.88 0.90
CA ILE A 135 -2.80 20.14 0.55
C ILE A 135 -3.10 19.09 1.61
N GLN A 136 -4.38 18.75 1.78
CA GLN A 136 -4.81 17.59 2.57
C GLN A 136 -5.10 16.43 1.61
N VAL A 137 -4.48 15.28 1.84
CA VAL A 137 -4.66 14.09 1.01
C VAL A 137 -5.41 13.03 1.81
N THR A 138 -6.36 12.36 1.18
CA THR A 138 -7.04 11.19 1.75
C THR A 138 -7.24 10.09 0.71
N VAL A 139 -7.29 8.85 1.18
CA VAL A 139 -7.68 7.69 0.38
C VAL A 139 -9.14 7.36 0.67
N VAL A 140 -10.02 7.57 -0.30
CA VAL A 140 -11.43 7.24 -0.19
C VAL A 140 -11.71 5.88 -0.80
N LYS A 141 -12.59 5.12 -0.14
CA LYS A 141 -13.01 3.79 -0.60
C LYS A 141 -13.66 3.87 -1.98
N GLY A 142 -13.19 3.04 -2.90
CA GLY A 142 -13.74 2.91 -4.25
C GLY A 142 -13.32 4.01 -5.23
N ILE A 143 -13.83 3.90 -6.47
CA ILE A 143 -13.49 4.78 -7.59
C ILE A 143 -14.55 5.88 -7.74
N GLU A 144 -14.23 7.12 -7.32
CA GLU A 144 -15.09 8.29 -7.44
C GLU A 144 -14.89 9.04 -8.77
N LYS A 145 -15.16 8.42 -9.91
CA LYS A 145 -15.10 9.13 -11.21
C LYS A 145 -16.32 10.07 -11.38
N PRO A 146 -16.14 11.35 -11.79
CA PRO A 146 -17.26 12.21 -12.12
C PRO A 146 -18.03 11.61 -13.31
N GLN A 147 -19.35 11.51 -13.16
CA GLN A 147 -20.22 10.97 -14.20
C GLN A 147 -20.24 11.93 -15.41
N GLY A 148 -20.10 11.38 -16.62
CA GLY A 148 -20.17 12.14 -17.88
C GLY A 148 -18.83 12.63 -18.43
N GLU A 149 -17.76 12.68 -17.64
CA GLU A 149 -16.43 13.05 -18.10
C GLU A 149 -15.61 11.78 -18.41
N ARG A 150 -15.38 11.45 -19.69
CA ARG A 150 -14.54 10.29 -20.06
C ARG A 150 -13.05 10.68 -20.07
N PRO A 151 -12.13 9.75 -19.71
CA PRO A 151 -10.71 9.95 -19.95
C PRO A 151 -10.45 10.31 -21.41
N GLN A 152 -9.70 11.39 -21.65
CA GLN A 152 -9.34 11.79 -23.02
C GLN A 152 -8.47 10.70 -23.67
N GLY A 153 -9.00 10.06 -24.71
CA GLY A 153 -8.35 8.97 -25.44
C GLY A 153 -9.04 7.60 -25.36
N GLU A 154 -10.12 7.47 -24.57
CA GLU A 154 -10.97 6.26 -24.60
C GLU A 154 -11.91 6.31 -25.81
N LYS A 155 -11.63 5.48 -26.83
CA LYS A 155 -12.54 5.29 -27.98
C LYS A 155 -13.87 4.70 -27.46
N PRO A 156 -15.04 5.16 -27.93
CA PRO A 156 -16.33 4.62 -27.50
C PRO A 156 -16.46 3.12 -27.79
#